data_AF-A0A2V7WFB3-F1
#
_entry.id   AF-A0A2V7WFB3-F1
#
_cell.length_a   1.000
_cell.length_b   1.000
_cell.length_c   1.000
_cell.angle_alpha   90.00
_cell.angle_beta   90.00
_cell.angle_gamma   90.00
#
_symmetry.space_group_name_H-M   'P 1'
#
loop_
_entity.id
_entity.type
_entity.pdbx_description
1 polymer ?
#
loop_
_entity_poly.entity_id
_entity_poly.type
_entity_poly.pdbx_seq_one_letter_code
_entity_poly.pdbx_strand_id
1 'polypeptide(L)' 'MLIDEIQLTGIFRTTKGYVAQVRSGTKSYLLREGDQLFDGDVVAIAKDEAVLKQLIQDPASPKPYREVVMTLRPQ' A
#
# COMPACT_ATOMS: atom_id res chain seq x y z
N MET A 1 8.31 -10.49 3.41
CA MET A 1 8.48 -9.03 3.35
C MET A 1 7.16 -8.44 3.78
N LEU A 2 7.19 -7.46 4.68
CA LEU A 2 6.00 -6.80 5.22
C LEU A 2 5.74 -5.53 4.44
N ILE A 3 4.48 -5.14 4.27
CA ILE A 3 4.18 -3.83 3.67
C ILE A 3 4.71 -2.64 4.49
N ASP A 4 5.03 -2.82 5.77
CA ASP A 4 5.59 -1.75 6.62
C ASP A 4 6.99 -1.29 6.15
N GLU A 5 7.67 -2.09 5.31
CA GLU A 5 9.00 -1.79 4.77
C GLU A 5 8.97 -1.12 3.38
N ILE A 6 7.78 -0.80 2.86
CA ILE A 6 7.65 -0.15 1.55
C ILE A 6 7.46 1.36 1.72
N GLN A 7 8.05 2.12 0.80
CA GLN A 7 7.91 3.57 0.75
C GLN A 7 7.09 3.98 -0.47
N LEU A 8 6.08 4.81 -0.26
CA LEU A 8 5.35 5.44 -1.35
C LEU A 8 6.23 6.51 -2.00
N THR A 9 6.65 6.28 -3.24
CA THR A 9 7.55 7.16 -3.98
C THR A 9 6.83 8.06 -4.98
N GLY A 10 5.60 7.71 -5.37
CA GLY A 10 4.82 8.51 -6.32
C GLY A 10 3.38 8.02 -6.44
N ILE A 11 2.52 8.89 -6.93
CA ILE A 11 1.15 8.55 -7.33
C ILE A 11 0.89 9.19 -8.70
N PHE A 12 0.33 8.40 -9.61
CA PHE A 12 0.01 8.80 -10.96
C PHE A 12 -1.50 8.72 -11.20
N ARG A 13 -2.07 9.76 -11.81
CA ARG A 13 -3.45 9.73 -12.28
C ARG A 13 -3.50 9.10 -13.67
N THR A 14 -4.34 8.10 -13.84
CA THR A 14 -4.64 7.46 -15.13
C THR A 14 -6.10 7.66 -15.50
N THR A 15 -6.48 7.31 -16.72
CA THR A 15 -7.88 7.36 -17.18
C THR A 15 -8.80 6.41 -16.40
N LYS A 16 -8.25 5.37 -15.76
CA LYS A 16 -8.99 4.36 -15.01
C LYS A 16 -8.95 4.56 -13.49
N GLY A 17 -8.24 5.57 -12.99
CA GLY A 17 -8.05 5.81 -11.55
C GLY A 17 -6.60 6.16 -11.20
N TYR A 18 -6.27 6.08 -9.92
CA TYR A 18 -4.91 6.34 -9.42
C TYR A 18 -4.06 5.07 -9.41
N VAL A 19 -2.76 5.24 -9.65
CA VAL A 19 -1.74 4.20 -9.54
C VAL A 19 -0.67 4.69 -8.58
N ALA A 20 -0.39 3.92 -7.54
CA ALA A 20 0.66 4.23 -6.58
C ALA A 20 1.95 3.53 -7.00
N GLN A 21 3.09 4.22 -6.87
CA GLN A 21 4.41 3.63 -7.01
C GLN A 21 5.05 3.51 -5.65
N VAL A 22 5.39 2.29 -5.29
CA VAL A 22 6.05 1.98 -4.02
C VAL A 22 7.42 1.37 -4.27
N ARG A 23 8.34 1.58 -3.33
CA ARG A 23 9.68 1.01 -3.35
C ARG A 23 9.90 0.14 -2.12
N SER A 24 10.41 -1.06 -2.33
CA SER A 24 10.86 -1.97 -1.28
C SER A 24 12.34 -2.29 -1.54
N GLY A 25 13.23 -1.65 -0.79
CA GLY A 25 14.67 -1.70 -1.01
C GLY A 25 15.05 -1.23 -2.43
N THR A 26 15.59 -2.14 -3.24
CA THR A 26 16.01 -1.85 -4.62
C THR A 26 14.91 -2.09 -5.66
N LYS A 27 13.79 -2.72 -5.28
CA LYS A 27 12.69 -3.03 -6.20
C LYS A 27 11.60 -1.97 -6.11
N SER A 28 11.05 -1.59 -7.26
CA SER A 28 9.89 -0.69 -7.34
C SER A 28 8.70 -1.46 -7.90
N TYR A 29 7.52 -1.17 -7.38
CA TYR A 29 6.25 -1.79 -7.75
C TYR A 29 5.22 -0.70 -8.07
N LEU A 30 4.27 -1.04 -8.95
CA LEU A 30 3.11 -0.21 -9.24
C LEU A 30 1.86 -0.92 -8.73
N LEU A 31 1.04 -0.20 -7.99
CA LEU A 31 -0.15 -0.71 -7.33
C LEU A 31 -1.38 0.02 -7.80
N ARG A 32 -2.48 -0.73 -7.91
CA ARG A 32 -3.83 -0.24 -8.17
C ARG A 32 -4.76 -0.66 -7.05
N GLU A 33 -5.90 0.01 -6.97
CA GLU A 33 -6.99 -0.43 -6.10
C GLU A 33 -7.35 -1.90 -6.39
N GLY A 34 -7.39 -2.73 -5.36
CA GLY A 34 -7.63 -4.17 -5.44
C GLY A 34 -6.38 -5.03 -5.68
N ASP A 35 -5.21 -4.44 -5.92
CA ASP A 35 -3.96 -5.22 -6.02
C ASP A 35 -3.52 -5.72 -4.64
N GLN A 36 -2.90 -6.89 -4.60
CA GLN A 36 -2.25 -7.42 -3.41
C GLN A 36 -0.73 -7.26 -3.53
N LEU A 37 -0.11 -6.63 -2.54
CA LEU A 37 1.34 -6.51 -2.42
C LEU A 37 1.80 -7.12 -1.10
N PHE A 38 2.62 -8.16 -1.18
CA PHE A 38 3.10 -8.91 -0.02
C PHE A 38 1.93 -9.42 0.84
N ASP A 39 1.87 -9.01 2.11
CA ASP A 39 0.83 -9.29 3.07
C ASP A 39 -0.25 -8.19 3.13
N GLY A 40 -0.23 -7.24 2.21
CA GLY A 40 -1.14 -6.11 2.17
C GLY A 40 -2.05 -6.08 0.94
N ASP A 41 -3.33 -5.86 1.16
CA ASP A 41 -4.31 -5.59 0.10
C ASP A 41 -4.49 -4.08 -0.08
N VAL A 42 -4.41 -3.60 -1.32
CA VAL A 42 -4.60 -2.18 -1.64
C VAL A 42 -6.09 -1.88 -1.68
N VAL A 43 -6.54 -1.10 -0.71
CA VAL A 43 -7.96 -0.78 -0.52
C VAL A 43 -8.36 0.43 -1.35
N ALA A 44 -7.51 1.44 -1.40
CA ALA A 44 -7.78 2.68 -2.11
C ALA A 44 -6.48 3.42 -2.41
N ILE A 45 -6.47 4.16 -3.51
CA ILE A 45 -5.38 5.08 -3.85
C ILE A 45 -6.01 6.43 -4.17
N ALA A 46 -5.62 7.45 -3.40
CA ALA A 46 -6.02 8.84 -3.60
C ALA A 46 -4.91 9.62 -4.30
N LYS A 47 -4.99 10.95 -4.31
CA LYS A 47 -4.02 11.81 -5.00
C LYS A 47 -2.64 11.80 -4.32
N ASP A 48 -2.62 11.72 -3.00
CA ASP A 48 -1.48 11.94 -2.13
C ASP A 48 -1.30 10.84 -1.08
N GLU A 49 -2.17 9.83 -1.09
CA GLU A 49 -2.08 8.70 -0.17
C GLU A 49 -2.54 7.40 -0.81
N ALA A 50 -2.02 6.29 -0.27
CA ALA A 50 -2.46 4.94 -0.56
C ALA A 50 -2.85 4.25 0.75
N VAL A 51 -3.99 3.59 0.76
CA VAL A 51 -4.52 2.85 1.91
C VAL A 51 -4.38 1.36 1.63
N LEU A 52 -3.64 0.67 2.49
CA LEU A 52 -3.42 -0.77 2.42
C LEU A 52 -3.94 -1.44 3.70
N LYS A 53 -4.42 -2.67 3.59
CA LYS A 53 -4.75 -3.53 4.73
C LYS A 53 -3.74 -4.66 4.83
N GLN A 54 -2.89 -4.60 5.84
CA GLN A 54 -1.95 -5.67 6.18
C GLN A 54 -2.68 -6.80 6.90
N LEU A 55 -2.57 -8.03 6.41
CA LEU A 55 -3.04 -9.23 7.10
C LEU A 55 -2.08 -9.58 8.24
N ILE A 56 -2.61 -9.60 9.47
CA ILE A 56 -1.87 -10.02 10.67
C ILE A 56 -2.29 -11.47 10.97
N GLN A 57 -1.34 -12.38 10.88
CA GLN A 57 -1.52 -13.77 11.34
C GLN A 57 -1.33 -13.85 12.85
N ASP A 58 -2.28 -13.31 13.60
CA ASP A 58 -2.36 -13.49 15.05
C ASP A 58 -3.62 -14.30 15.41
N PRO A 59 -3.48 -15.58 15.84
CA PRO A 59 -4.61 -16.43 16.21
C PRO A 59 -5.43 -15.89 17.39
N ALA A 60 -4.88 -14.98 18.20
CA ALA A 60 -5.53 -14.42 19.37
C ALA A 60 -6.24 -13.09 19.11
N SER A 61 -6.05 -12.49 17.92
CA SER A 61 -6.60 -11.17 17.61
C SER A 61 -7.96 -11.26 16.91
N PRO A 62 -8.99 -10.52 17.38
CA PRO A 62 -10.32 -10.48 16.74
C PRO A 62 -10.33 -9.72 15.40
N LYS A 63 -9.28 -8.97 15.08
CA LYS A 63 -9.09 -8.31 13.78
C LYS A 63 -7.80 -8.83 13.14
N PRO A 64 -7.88 -9.68 12.11
CA PRO A 64 -6.70 -10.26 11.47
C PRO A 64 -6.05 -9.28 10.49
N TYR A 65 -6.26 -7.97 10.66
CA TYR A 65 -5.71 -6.97 9.76
C TYR A 65 -5.46 -5.63 10.44
N ARG A 66 -4.44 -4.93 9.94
CA ARG A 66 -4.10 -3.54 10.29
C ARG A 66 -4.21 -2.68 9.04
N GLU A 67 -4.83 -1.52 9.19
CA GLU A 67 -4.83 -0.51 8.13
C GLU A 67 -3.54 0.29 8.18
N VAL A 68 -2.89 0.42 7.03
CA VAL A 68 -1.64 1.14 6.83
C VAL A 68 -1.90 2.23 5.79
N VAL A 69 -1.87 3.48 6.24
CA VAL A 69 -2.04 4.66 5.39
C VAL A 69 -0.66 5.20 5.05
N MET A 70 -0.33 5.19 3.76
CA MET A 70 0.93 5.70 3.24
C MET A 70 0.69 7.03 2.54
N THR A 71 1.22 8.10 3.11
CA THR A 71 1.13 9.45 2.53
C THR A 71 2.38 9.78 1.72
N LEU A 72 2.21 10.37 0.54
CA LEU A 72 3.28 10.92 -0.30
C LEU A 72 3.75 12.24 0.32
N ARG A 73 4.50 12.15 1.42
CA ARG A 73 5.12 13.35 1.99
C ARG A 73 6.36 13.71 1.18
N PRO A 74 6.51 14.97 0.73
CA PRO A 74 7.82 15.47 0.40
C PRO A 74 8.62 15.55 1.72
N GLN A 75 9.72 14.79 1.82
CA GLN A 75 10.75 15.09 2.81
C GLN A 75 11.62 16.23 2.30
#